data_AF-A0A452YXW0-F1
#
_entry.id   AF-A0A452YXW0-F1
#
_cell.length_a   1.000
_cell.length_b   1.000
_cell.length_c   1.000
_cell.angle_alpha   90.00
_cell.angle_beta   90.00
_cell.angle_gamma   90.00
#
_symmetry.space_group_name_H-M   'P 1'
#
loop_
_entity.id
_entity.type
_entity.pdbx_description
1 polymer ?
#
loop_
_entity_poly.entity_id
_entity_poly.type
_entity_poly.pdbx_seq_one_letter_code
_entity_poly.pdbx_strand_id
1 'polypeptide(L)'
;MFDNEQSFKHGSKEIYNQHYGRYNIDKIWRDDILPCRLYLRHCVLAAKNLGEPAYSNFLDHTYLGDRRTTIREYLATTGAGIMEEEPPETLRSRYGG
;
A
#
# COMPACT_ATOMS: atom_id res chain seq x y z
N MET A 1 1.02 9.90 -15.74
CA MET A 1 2.15 9.02 -16.07
C MET A 1 3.39 9.66 -15.47
N PHE A 2 3.76 9.30 -14.24
CA PHE A 2 5.00 9.79 -13.63
C PHE A 2 6.09 8.81 -14.06
N ASP A 3 6.92 9.22 -15.01
CA ASP A 3 8.08 8.46 -15.46
C ASP A 3 9.00 8.14 -14.28
N ASN A 4 9.17 6.85 -14.03
CA ASN A 4 9.99 6.28 -12.95
C ASN A 4 11.50 6.55 -13.12
N GLU A 5 11.89 7.27 -14.17
CA GLU A 5 13.28 7.63 -14.49
C GLU A 5 13.81 8.81 -13.65
N GLN A 6 12.95 9.48 -12.88
CA GLN A 6 13.33 10.70 -12.16
C GLN A 6 13.96 10.47 -10.77
N SER A 7 13.87 9.29 -10.16
CA SER A 7 14.50 9.04 -8.85
C SER A 7 16.01 8.75 -8.91
N PHE A 8 16.57 8.44 -10.07
CA PHE A 8 18.00 8.08 -10.21
C PHE A 8 18.92 9.24 -10.63
N LYS A 9 18.41 10.46 -10.81
CA LYS A 9 19.18 11.53 -11.47
C LYS A 9 20.35 12.15 -10.67
N HIS A 10 20.59 11.76 -9.42
CA HIS A 10 21.64 12.36 -8.59
C HIS A 10 22.53 11.36 -7.82
N GLY A 11 22.33 10.05 -8.01
CA GLY A 11 23.16 9.03 -7.36
C GLY A 11 24.18 8.43 -8.33
N SER A 12 25.46 8.42 -7.97
CA SER A 12 26.47 7.71 -8.73
C SER A 12 26.11 6.23 -8.81
N LYS A 13 25.93 5.69 -10.02
CA LYS A 13 25.61 4.27 -10.29
C LYS A 13 26.57 3.31 -9.57
N GLU A 14 27.81 3.74 -9.33
CA GLU A 14 28.81 3.04 -8.53
C GLU A 14 28.43 2.86 -7.06
N ILE A 15 27.95 3.91 -6.38
CA ILE A 15 27.51 3.84 -4.97
C ILE A 15 26.32 2.88 -4.86
N TYR A 16 25.38 2.97 -5.80
CA TYR A 16 24.26 2.03 -5.87
C TYR A 16 24.74 0.59 -6.03
N ASN A 17 25.64 0.32 -6.97
CA ASN A 17 26.17 -1.03 -7.19
C ASN A 17 26.99 -1.55 -6.01
N GLN A 18 27.78 -0.70 -5.34
CA GLN A 18 28.55 -1.06 -4.15
C GLN A 18 27.65 -1.55 -3.01
N HIS A 19 26.57 -0.83 -2.73
CA HIS A 19 25.68 -1.14 -1.61
C HIS A 19 24.58 -2.13 -1.97
N TYR A 20 24.03 -2.06 -3.18
CA TYR A 20 22.79 -2.75 -3.55
C TYR A 20 22.92 -3.71 -4.73
N GLY A 21 24.00 -3.64 -5.51
CA GLY A 21 24.19 -4.45 -6.72
C GLY A 21 24.21 -5.97 -6.48
N ARG A 22 24.50 -6.40 -5.24
CA ARG A 22 24.50 -7.82 -4.83
C ARG A 22 23.11 -8.38 -4.52
N TYR A 23 22.11 -7.53 -4.32
CA TYR A 23 20.77 -7.95 -3.86
C TYR A 23 19.75 -8.07 -5.00
N ASN A 24 20.20 -7.95 -6.27
CA ASN A 24 19.36 -8.01 -7.46
C ASN A 24 18.12 -7.10 -7.38
N ILE A 25 18.30 -5.91 -6.76
CA ILE A 25 17.27 -4.89 -6.67
C ILE A 25 17.31 -4.11 -7.99
N ASP A 26 16.36 -4.37 -8.87
CA ASP A 26 16.18 -3.67 -10.14
C ASP A 26 15.28 -2.42 -9.97
N LYS A 27 14.40 -2.44 -8.96
CA LYS A 27 13.50 -1.33 -8.62
C LYS A 27 13.31 -1.21 -7.11
N ILE A 28 13.31 0.03 -6.61
CA ILE A 28 13.03 0.32 -5.19
C ILE A 28 11.55 0.06 -4.88
N TRP A 29 10.67 0.56 -5.74
CA TRP A 29 9.22 0.40 -5.62
C TRP A 29 8.79 -0.82 -6.43
N ARG A 30 8.35 -1.87 -5.73
CA ARG A 30 7.84 -3.08 -6.36
C ARG A 30 6.34 -2.99 -6.60
N ASP A 31 5.92 -3.60 -7.69
CA ASP A 31 4.52 -3.58 -8.15
C ASP A 31 3.68 -4.71 -7.52
N ASP A 32 4.32 -5.71 -6.93
CA ASP A 32 3.70 -6.92 -6.39
C ASP A 32 3.54 -6.90 -4.86
N ILE A 33 3.65 -5.72 -4.24
CA ILE A 33 3.44 -5.55 -2.80
C ILE A 33 1.94 -5.41 -2.52
N LEU A 34 1.42 -6.34 -1.71
CA LEU A 34 0.06 -6.28 -1.19
C LEU A 34 0.02 -5.61 0.19
N PRO A 35 -1.07 -4.90 0.52
CA PRO A 35 -1.23 -4.27 1.83
C PRO A 35 -1.39 -5.32 2.93
N CYS A 36 -0.84 -5.03 4.10
CA CYS A 36 -1.13 -5.79 5.30
C CYS A 36 -2.64 -5.71 5.60
N ARG A 37 -3.32 -6.87 5.68
CA ARG A 37 -4.77 -6.97 5.83
C ARG A 37 -5.29 -6.17 7.03
N LEU A 38 -4.69 -6.41 8.20
CA LEU A 38 -5.04 -5.74 9.45
C LEU A 38 -4.94 -4.22 9.35
N TYR A 39 -3.84 -3.72 8.78
CA TYR A 39 -3.60 -2.30 8.65
C TYR A 39 -4.53 -1.66 7.63
N LEU A 40 -4.78 -2.34 6.50
CA LEU A 40 -5.72 -1.87 5.51
C LEU A 40 -7.12 -1.69 6.10
N ARG A 41 -7.63 -2.70 6.81
CA ARG A 41 -8.92 -2.61 7.50
C ARG A 41 -8.98 -1.38 8.42
N HIS A 42 -7.95 -1.18 9.24
CA HIS A 42 -7.88 -0.03 10.14
C HIS A 42 -7.96 1.31 9.38
N CYS A 43 -7.21 1.46 8.29
CA CYS A 43 -7.27 2.68 7.46
C CYS A 43 -8.65 2.88 6.82
N VAL A 44 -9.27 1.81 6.33
CA VAL A 44 -10.62 1.87 5.73
C VAL A 44 -11.66 2.29 6.77
N LEU A 45 -11.59 1.75 7.98
CA LEU A 45 -12.48 2.13 9.09
C LEU A 45 -12.25 3.58 9.53
N ALA A 46 -11.00 4.01 9.65
CA ALA A 46 -10.68 5.40 9.97
C ALA A 46 -11.22 6.38 8.91
N ALA A 47 -11.05 6.07 7.62
CA ALA A 47 -11.61 6.87 6.53
C ALA A 47 -13.14 6.89 6.55
N LYS A 48 -13.77 5.75 6.86
CA LYS A 48 -15.23 5.65 7.04
C LYS A 48 -15.72 6.52 8.19
N ASN A 49 -15.02 6.54 9.32
CA ASN A 49 -15.36 7.33 10.50
C ASN A 49 -15.23 8.85 10.26
N LEU A 50 -14.37 9.27 9.31
CA LEU A 50 -14.25 10.67 8.87
C LEU A 50 -15.39 11.13 7.96
N GLY A 51 -16.19 10.20 7.43
CA GLY A 51 -17.36 10.48 6.61
C GLY A 51 -17.20 10.09 5.14
N GLU A 52 -18.31 10.13 4.41
CA GLU A 52 -18.42 9.58 3.04
C GLU A 52 -17.40 10.16 2.04
N PRO A 53 -17.11 11.48 2.01
CA PRO A 53 -16.11 12.01 1.09
C PRO A 53 -14.71 11.43 1.33
N ALA A 54 -14.32 11.24 2.59
CA ALA A 54 -13.02 10.66 2.94
C ALA A 54 -12.98 9.16 2.64
N TYR A 55 -14.06 8.43 2.93
CA TYR A 55 -14.20 7.02 2.65
C TYR A 55 -14.11 6.72 1.14
N SER A 56 -14.94 7.38 0.34
CA SER A 56 -14.91 7.22 -1.12
C SER A 56 -13.57 7.68 -1.70
N ASN A 57 -12.99 8.78 -1.21
CA ASN A 57 -11.68 9.22 -1.67
C ASN A 57 -10.58 8.17 -1.39
N PHE A 58 -10.54 7.61 -0.18
CA PHE A 58 -9.56 6.60 0.19
C PHE A 58 -9.67 5.35 -0.68
N LEU A 59 -10.90 4.87 -0.93
CA LEU A 59 -11.13 3.67 -1.72
C LEU A 59 -10.78 3.83 -3.21
N ASP A 60 -11.06 4.99 -3.78
CA ASP A 60 -10.94 5.24 -5.23
C ASP A 60 -9.63 5.89 -5.65
N HIS A 61 -8.90 6.51 -4.71
CA HIS A 61 -7.65 7.22 -4.99
C HIS A 61 -6.42 6.69 -4.24
N THR A 62 -6.56 5.57 -3.52
CA THR A 62 -5.43 4.79 -3.00
C THR A 62 -5.23 3.55 -3.87
N TYR A 63 -3.99 3.25 -4.22
CA TYR A 63 -3.63 2.18 -5.16
C TYR A 63 -2.68 1.16 -4.53
N LEU A 64 -2.69 -0.06 -5.05
CA LEU A 64 -1.68 -1.08 -4.74
C LEU A 64 -0.28 -0.67 -5.28
N GLY A 65 0.73 -1.50 -4.98
CA GLY A 65 2.08 -1.31 -5.50
C GLY A 65 2.13 -1.20 -7.03
N ASP A 66 1.19 -1.84 -7.72
CA ASP A 66 1.03 -1.80 -9.19
C ASP A 66 0.60 -0.44 -9.76
N ARG A 67 0.24 0.52 -8.89
CA ARG A 67 -0.21 1.88 -9.22
C ARG A 67 -1.45 1.91 -10.11
N ARG A 68 -2.22 0.82 -10.17
CA ARG A 68 -3.38 0.65 -11.06
C ARG A 68 -4.60 0.15 -10.30
N THR A 69 -4.44 -0.88 -9.49
CA THR A 69 -5.54 -1.48 -8.75
C THR A 69 -5.87 -0.59 -7.56
N THR A 70 -7.10 -0.07 -7.50
CA THR A 70 -7.59 0.73 -6.38
C THR A 70 -7.85 -0.15 -5.15
N ILE A 71 -7.91 0.45 -3.96
CA ILE A 71 -8.33 -0.28 -2.75
C ILE A 71 -9.76 -0.81 -2.90
N ARG A 72 -10.66 -0.09 -3.58
CA ARG A 72 -12.02 -0.59 -3.86
C ARG A 72 -12.00 -1.90 -4.65
N GLU A 73 -11.28 -1.94 -5.77
CA GLU A 73 -11.17 -3.12 -6.62
C GLU A 73 -10.49 -4.28 -5.87
N TYR A 74 -9.45 -3.98 -5.10
CA TYR A 74 -8.75 -4.98 -4.31
C TYR A 74 -9.66 -5.62 -3.25
N LEU A 75 -10.40 -4.82 -2.47
CA LEU A 75 -11.33 -5.33 -1.45
C LEU A 75 -12.50 -6.13 -2.06
N ALA A 76 -12.89 -5.81 -3.30
CA ALA A 76 -13.92 -6.55 -4.04
C ALA A 76 -13.43 -7.88 -4.62
N THR A 77 -12.12 -8.14 -4.64
CA THR A 77 -11.51 -9.29 -5.30
C THR A 77 -10.58 -10.06 -4.35
N THR A 78 -9.26 -9.96 -4.55
CA THR A 78 -8.23 -10.68 -3.79
C THR A 78 -8.24 -10.33 -2.30
N GLY A 79 -8.64 -9.10 -1.97
CA GLY A 79 -8.76 -8.57 -0.62
C GLY A 79 -10.11 -8.86 0.05
N ALA A 80 -10.97 -9.70 -0.54
CA ALA A 80 -12.23 -10.08 0.10
C ALA A 80 -11.99 -10.68 1.50
N GLY A 81 -12.92 -10.44 2.43
CA GLY A 81 -12.84 -10.89 3.82
C GLY A 81 -12.06 -9.96 4.76
N ILE A 82 -11.27 -9.00 4.25
CA ILE A 82 -10.45 -8.11 5.09
C ILE A 82 -11.32 -7.27 6.04
N MET A 83 -12.51 -6.86 5.62
CA MET A 83 -13.37 -5.98 6.43
C MET A 83 -14.06 -6.73 7.57
N GLU A 84 -14.30 -8.02 7.37
CA GLU A 84 -14.94 -8.93 8.31
C GLU A 84 -13.97 -9.49 9.35
N GLU A 85 -12.66 -9.45 9.09
CA GLU A 85 -11.62 -9.89 10.01
C GLU A 85 -11.48 -8.96 11.23
N GLU A 86 -11.64 -9.50 12.43
CA GLU A 86 -11.35 -8.77 13.66
C GLU A 86 -9.85 -8.81 14.00
N PRO A 87 -9.28 -7.71 14.53
CA PRO A 87 -7.92 -7.71 15.04
C PRO A 87 -7.78 -8.74 16.18
N PRO A 88 -6.61 -9.40 16.33
CA PRO A 88 -6.30 -10.15 17.54
C PRO A 88 -6.48 -9.28 18.79
N GLU A 89 -6.85 -9.89 19.92
CA GLU A 89 -7.22 -9.16 21.14
C GLU A 89 -6.12 -8.20 21.61
N THR A 90 -4.86 -8.63 21.54
CA THR A 90 -3.67 -7.82 21.90
C THR A 90 -3.49 -6.58 21.03
N LEU A 91 -4.09 -6.57 19.83
CA LEU A 91 -3.97 -5.51 18.83
C LEU A 91 -5.27 -4.70 18.66
N ARG A 92 -6.36 -5.11 19.32
CA ARG A 92 -7.69 -4.52 19.18
C ARG A 92 -7.73 -3.04 19.53
N SER A 93 -7.03 -2.63 20.58
CA SER A 93 -6.95 -1.20 20.97
C SER A 93 -6.26 -0.32 19.93
N ARG A 94 -5.43 -0.89 19.05
CA ARG A 94 -4.66 -0.13 18.03
C ARG A 94 -5.30 -0.21 16.65
N TYR A 95 -5.90 -1.34 16.29
CA TYR A 95 -6.39 -1.62 14.94
C TYR A 95 -7.89 -1.94 14.90
N GLY A 96 -8.65 -1.59 15.94
CA GLY A 96 -10.10 -1.77 16.02
C GLY A 96 -10.91 -0.92 15.04
N GLY A 97 -10.29 0.15 14.52
CA GLY A 97 -10.96 1.16 13.68
C GLY A 97 -11.29 2.41 14.45
#